data_AF-A0A0G4IKL5-F1
#
_entry.id   AF-A0A0G4IKL5-F1
#
_cell.length_a   1.000
_cell.length_b   1.000
_cell.length_c   1.000
_cell.angle_alpha   90.00
_cell.angle_beta   90.00
_cell.angle_gamma   90.00
#
_symmetry.space_group_name_H-M   'P 1'
#
loop_
_entity.id
_entity.type
_entity.pdbx_description
1 polymer ?
#
loop_
_entity_poly.entity_id
_entity_poly.type
_entity_poly.pdbx_seq_one_letter_code
_entity_poly.pdbx_strand_id
1 'polypeptide(L)'
;MASRREVLQLYRQILRKAQRFPSVGRDRLVQSIKDEFHENKNEADPTRLKNQLATARDGLDKLNMYESMTSGNASDWKLDLK
;
A
#
# COMPACT_ATOMS: atom_id res chain seq x y z
N MET A 1 -20.27 -7.14 0.04
CA MET A 1 -19.85 -6.26 -1.07
C MET A 1 -18.99 -5.17 -0.45
N ALA A 2 -17.74 -5.00 -0.87
CA ALA A 2 -16.93 -3.90 -0.34
C ALA A 2 -17.58 -2.59 -0.77
N SER A 3 -17.99 -1.78 0.19
CA SER A 3 -18.65 -0.50 -0.09
C SER A 3 -17.63 0.47 -0.68
N ARG A 4 -18.09 1.36 -1.59
CA ARG A 4 -17.25 2.43 -2.18
C ARG A 4 -16.49 3.23 -1.10
N ARG A 5 -17.05 3.35 0.09
CA ARG A 5 -16.44 4.00 1.25
C ARG A 5 -15.21 3.24 1.78
N GLU A 6 -15.27 1.91 1.86
CA GLU A 6 -14.13 1.08 2.30
C GLU A 6 -12.96 1.16 1.31
N VAL A 7 -13.27 1.16 0.00
CA VAL A 7 -12.26 1.33 -1.06
C VAL A 7 -11.54 2.67 -0.92
N LEU A 8 -12.29 3.76 -0.73
CA LEU A 8 -11.73 5.10 -0.55
C LEU A 8 -10.95 5.25 0.76
N GLN A 9 -11.37 4.57 1.83
CA GLN A 9 -10.62 4.54 3.09
C GLN A 9 -9.29 3.82 2.91
N LEU A 10 -9.28 2.66 2.26
CA LEU A 10 -8.07 1.89 1.97
C LEU A 10 -7.10 2.71 1.11
N TYR A 11 -7.60 3.33 0.03
CA TYR A 11 -6.82 4.22 -0.84
C TYR A 11 -6.13 5.35 -0.06
N ARG A 12 -6.86 6.04 0.83
CA ARG A 12 -6.28 7.11 1.66
C ARG A 12 -5.23 6.59 2.63
N GLN A 13 -5.42 5.40 3.21
CA GLN A 13 -4.45 4.80 4.12
C GLN A 13 -3.15 4.44 3.39
N ILE A 14 -3.26 3.82 2.22
CA ILE A 14 -2.11 3.46 1.37
C ILE A 14 -1.34 4.71 0.97
N LEU A 15 -2.03 5.74 0.48
CA LEU A 15 -1.37 6.98 0.07
C LEU A 15 -0.63 7.67 1.22
N ARG A 16 -1.24 7.73 2.41
CA ARG A 16 -0.58 8.31 3.59
C ARG A 16 0.70 7.58 3.97
N LYS A 17 0.70 6.25 3.86
CA LYS A 17 1.87 5.41 4.17
C LYS A 17 2.92 5.52 3.08
N ALA A 18 2.54 5.45 1.81
CA ALA A 18 3.43 5.65 0.68
C ALA A 18 4.11 7.03 0.73
N GLN A 19 3.41 8.09 1.14
CA GLN A 19 3.98 9.44 1.30
C GLN A 19 5.01 9.56 2.44
N ARG A 20 4.93 8.71 3.46
CA ARG A 20 5.89 8.67 4.58
C ARG A 20 7.09 7.78 4.30
N PHE A 21 7.08 7.05 3.19
CA PHE A 21 8.16 6.13 2.85
C PHE A 21 9.45 6.90 2.50
N PRO A 22 10.55 6.70 3.24
CA PRO A 22 11.80 7.43 3.04
C PRO A 22 12.60 6.82 1.88
N SER A 23 12.08 6.92 0.66
CA SER A 23 12.73 6.43 -0.56
C SER A 23 12.79 7.50 -1.63
N VAL A 24 13.89 7.52 -2.38
CA VAL A 24 14.05 8.35 -3.59
C VAL A 24 12.96 8.03 -4.63
N GLY A 25 12.45 6.79 -4.62
CA GLY A 25 11.35 6.33 -5.48
C GLY A 25 9.94 6.65 -4.95
N ARG A 26 9.81 7.37 -3.83
CA ARG A 26 8.52 7.65 -3.18
C ARG A 26 7.50 8.28 -4.13
N ASP A 27 7.91 9.32 -4.85
CA ASP A 27 6.97 10.08 -5.69
C ASP A 27 6.48 9.23 -6.86
N ARG A 28 7.34 8.37 -7.42
CA ARG A 28 6.97 7.37 -8.43
C ARG A 28 6.00 6.33 -7.87
N LEU A 29 6.28 5.81 -6.67
CA LEU A 29 5.40 4.86 -5.98
C LEU A 29 4.00 5.46 -5.73
N VAL A 30 3.95 6.69 -5.21
CA VAL A 30 2.69 7.41 -4.99
C VAL A 30 1.94 7.64 -6.30
N GLN A 31 2.65 7.99 -7.37
CA GLN A 31 2.03 8.20 -8.68
C GLN A 31 1.47 6.90 -9.25
N SER A 32 2.23 5.81 -9.24
CA SER A 32 1.75 4.48 -9.69
C SER A 32 0.51 4.01 -8.93
N ILE A 33 0.46 4.23 -7.62
CA ILE A 33 -0.74 3.91 -6.80
C ILE A 33 -1.95 4.75 -7.25
N LYS A 34 -1.75 6.04 -7.56
CA LYS A 34 -2.85 6.88 -8.06
C LYS A 34 -3.34 6.43 -9.42
N ASP A 35 -2.42 6.09 -10.31
CA ASP A 35 -2.72 5.68 -11.69
C ASP A 35 -3.49 4.36 -11.67
N GLU A 36 -3.03 3.35 -10.92
CA GLU A 36 -3.76 2.07 -10.77
C GLU A 36 -5.19 2.26 -10.21
N PHE A 37 -5.37 3.11 -9.19
CA PHE A 37 -6.71 3.36 -8.65
C PHE A 37 -7.59 4.18 -9.60
N HIS A 38 -6.98 5.01 -10.45
CA HIS A 38 -7.71 5.81 -11.44
C HIS A 38 -8.15 4.95 -12.62
N GLU A 39 -7.28 4.09 -13.13
CA GLU A 39 -7.58 3.14 -14.20
C GLU A 39 -8.72 2.19 -13.80
N ASN A 40 -8.69 1.72 -12.55
CA ASN A 40 -9.70 0.80 -12.01
C ASN A 40 -10.96 1.50 -11.45
N LYS A 41 -11.06 2.83 -11.56
CA LYS A 41 -12.19 3.60 -11.03
C LYS A 41 -13.53 3.22 -11.66
N ASN A 42 -13.51 2.82 -12.93
CA ASN A 42 -14.70 2.46 -13.70
C ASN A 42 -14.90 0.94 -13.78
N GLU A 43 -14.09 0.15 -13.06
CA GLU A 43 -14.20 -1.31 -13.07
C GLU A 43 -15.50 -1.72 -12.38
N ALA A 44 -16.47 -2.18 -13.17
CA ALA A 44 -17.78 -2.60 -12.67
C ALA A 44 -17.80 -4.06 -12.18
N ASP A 45 -16.71 -4.80 -12.38
CA ASP A 45 -16.62 -6.22 -12.02
C ASP A 45 -16.29 -6.39 -10.52
N PRO A 46 -17.21 -6.94 -9.72
CA PRO A 46 -17.00 -7.12 -8.29
C PRO A 46 -15.90 -8.13 -7.93
N THR A 47 -15.53 -9.04 -8.84
CA THR A 47 -14.45 -10.02 -8.60
C THR A 47 -13.07 -9.39 -8.79
N ARG A 48 -12.88 -8.60 -9.84
CA ARG A 48 -11.65 -7.81 -10.05
C ARG A 48 -11.42 -6.80 -8.93
N LEU A 49 -12.47 -6.13 -8.49
CA LEU A 49 -12.40 -5.17 -7.39
C LEU A 49 -11.95 -5.83 -6.08
N LYS A 50 -12.41 -7.06 -5.80
CA LYS A 50 -11.92 -7.85 -4.65
C LYS A 50 -10.44 -8.21 -4.77
N ASN A 51 -10.00 -8.66 -5.94
CA ASN A 51 -8.60 -9.02 -6.16
C ASN A 51 -7.69 -7.80 -6.01
N GLN A 52 -8.08 -6.65 -6.56
CA GLN A 52 -7.34 -5.40 -6.42
C GLN A 52 -7.31 -4.90 -4.98
N LEU A 53 -8.40 -5.05 -4.23
CA LEU A 53 -8.42 -4.76 -2.79
C LEU A 53 -7.49 -5.68 -2.00
N ALA A 54 -7.37 -6.96 -2.39
CA ALA A 54 -6.43 -7.89 -1.77
C ALA A 54 -4.99 -7.47 -2.06
N THR A 55 -4.64 -7.19 -3.32
CA THR A 55 -3.31 -6.70 -3.71
C THR A 55 -2.96 -5.39 -3.01
N ALA A 56 -3.91 -4.46 -2.90
CA ALA A 56 -3.73 -3.18 -2.22
C ALA A 56 -3.49 -3.37 -0.71
N ARG A 57 -4.17 -4.34 -0.07
CA ARG A 57 -3.91 -4.72 1.33
C ARG A 57 -2.53 -5.34 1.52
N ASP A 58 -2.12 -6.26 0.65
CA ASP A 58 -0.78 -6.85 0.69
C ASP A 58 0.31 -5.77 0.53
N GLY A 59 0.08 -4.79 -0.35
CA GLY A 59 0.96 -3.63 -0.51
C GLY A 59 1.03 -2.77 0.76
N LEU A 60 -0.12 -2.53 1.40
CA LEU A 60 -0.19 -1.82 2.68
C LEU A 60 0.55 -2.56 3.79
N ASP A 61 0.42 -3.89 3.87
CA ASP A 61 1.10 -4.70 4.88
C ASP A 61 2.61 -4.70 4.69
N LYS A 62 3.09 -4.73 3.44
CA LYS A 62 4.52 -4.53 3.14
C LYS A 62 5.00 -3.16 3.61
N LEU A 63 4.27 -2.09 3.29
CA LEU A 63 4.60 -0.74 3.75
C LEU A 63 4.58 -0.64 5.29
N ASN A 64 3.62 -1.30 5.96
CA ASN A 64 3.54 -1.38 7.42
C ASN A 64 4.75 -2.10 8.02
N MET A 65 5.19 -3.19 7.41
CA MET A 65 6.34 -3.97 7.86
C MET A 65 7.64 -3.15 7.77
N TYR A 66 7.79 -2.35 6.70
CA TYR A 66 8.90 -1.40 6.60
C TYR A 66 8.80 -0.26 7.62
N GLU A 67 7.60 0.28 7.86
CA GLU A 67 7.39 1.32 8.88
C GLU A 67 7.71 0.79 10.29
N SER A 68 7.27 -0.43 10.65
CA SER A 68 7.57 -1.04 11.95
C SER A 68 9.06 -1.39 12.13
N MET A 69 9.74 -1.80 11.06
CA MET A 69 11.20 -1.99 11.07
C MET A 69 11.99 -0.69 11.24
N THR A 70 11.43 0.45 10.84
CA THR A 70 12.13 1.75 10.87
C THR A 70 11.72 2.64 12.05
N SER A 71 10.53 2.43 12.64
CA SER A 71 10.00 3.21 13.76
C SER A 71 10.28 2.60 15.13
N GLY A 72 10.74 1.35 15.20
CA GLY A 72 11.36 0.79 16.40
C GLY A 72 12.81 1.26 16.49
N ASN A 73 13.25 1.64 17.69
CA ASN A 73 14.65 1.86 18.06
C ASN A 73 15.64 1.16 17.11
N ALA A 74 16.60 1.89 16.55
CA ALA A 74 17.68 1.36 15.76
C ALA A 74 18.52 0.37 16.60
N SER A 75 18.13 -0.90 16.64
CA SER A 75 18.90 -2.02 17.20
C SER A 75 18.20 -3.33 16.84
N ASP A 76 18.95 -4.25 16.24
CA ASP A 76 18.70 -5.70 16.22
C ASP A 76 17.89 -6.30 15.06
N TRP A 77 18.33 -6.03 13.82
CA TRP A 77 18.14 -7.00 12.73
C TRP A 77 19.50 -7.53 12.27
N LYS A 78 20.01 -8.56 12.93
CA LYS A 78 21.08 -9.39 12.37
C LYS A 78 20.45 -10.33 11.33
N LEU A 79 20.70 -10.06 10.04
CA LEU A 79 20.55 -11.06 8.99
C LEU A 79 21.72 -12.04 9.10
N ASP A 80 21.53 -13.12 9.85
CA ASP A 80 22.34 -14.33 9.66
C ASP A 80 21.76 -15.07 8.45
N LEU A 81 22.41 -14.89 7.28
CA LEU A 81 22.27 -15.78 6.14
C LEU A 81 23.25 -16.94 6.35
N LYS A 82 22.71 -18.14 6.59
CA LYS A 82 23.46 -19.40 6.63
C LYS A 82 23.39 -20.11 5.28
#